data_AF-A0AAW9IWF3-F1
#
_entry.id   AF-A0AAW9IWF3-F1
#
_cell.length_a   1.000
_cell.length_b   1.000
_cell.length_c   1.000
_cell.angle_alpha   90.00
_cell.angle_beta   90.00
_cell.angle_gamma   90.00
#
_symmetry.space_group_name_H-M   'P 1'
#
loop_
_entity.id
_entity.type
_entity.pdbx_description
1 polymer ?
#
loop_
_entity_poly.entity_id
_entity_poly.type
_entity_poly.pdbx_seq_one_letter_code
_entity_poly.pdbx_strand_id
1 'polypeptide(L)'
;AFKWFENNEEFKNKSSRMFKGLTYTNLVEKVPREKIKRLYESENKKLIFNVSRIEKYAQCPFSYYVQYGLKAKDRKVYEFSAPDLGSFMHNVLDDFTNTIRDERIAWSDLNKERCKLIVNELVDKRLENDSNSILNSTKKYKYFADRFKRTITKSVMVISEQMRKGKFEVFKNEFAFGGFKDGEPIK
;
A
#
# COMPACT_ATOMS: atom_id res chain seq x y z
N ALA A 1 -56.87 -12.09 6.03
CA ALA A 1 -56.31 -11.86 4.67
C ALA A 1 -55.01 -12.64 4.44
N PHE A 2 -53.91 -12.39 5.17
CA PHE A 2 -52.59 -12.98 4.86
C PHE A 2 -52.46 -14.50 4.96
N LYS A 3 -53.10 -15.16 5.94
CA LYS A 3 -53.15 -16.64 6.03
C LYS A 3 -53.69 -17.32 4.76
N TRP A 4 -54.55 -16.63 4.01
CA TRP A 4 -55.11 -17.16 2.76
C TRP A 4 -54.02 -17.31 1.69
N PHE A 5 -53.11 -16.32 1.58
CA PHE A 5 -52.00 -16.35 0.63
C PHE A 5 -50.91 -17.37 1.00
N GLU A 6 -50.72 -17.69 2.28
CA GLU A 6 -49.81 -18.76 2.73
C GLU A 6 -50.35 -20.16 2.42
N ASN A 7 -51.68 -20.31 2.44
CA ASN A 7 -52.36 -21.60 2.24
C ASN A 7 -52.72 -21.89 0.77
N ASN A 8 -52.63 -20.90 -0.11
CA ASN A 8 -52.86 -21.08 -1.54
C ASN A 8 -51.55 -21.49 -2.25
N GLU A 9 -51.52 -22.65 -2.89
CA GLU A 9 -50.32 -23.22 -3.55
C GLU A 9 -49.68 -22.28 -4.59
N GLU A 10 -50.49 -21.47 -5.28
CA GLU A 10 -50.02 -20.52 -6.29
C GLU A 10 -49.25 -19.34 -5.67
N PHE A 11 -49.67 -18.90 -4.49
CA PHE A 11 -49.15 -17.69 -3.84
C PHE A 11 -48.16 -17.97 -2.71
N LYS A 12 -48.15 -19.19 -2.16
CA LYS A 12 -47.31 -19.60 -1.02
C LYS A 12 -45.84 -19.23 -1.18
N ASN A 13 -45.25 -19.50 -2.35
CA ASN A 13 -43.85 -19.17 -2.63
C ASN A 13 -43.59 -17.66 -2.70
N LYS A 14 -44.53 -16.89 -3.29
CA LYS A 14 -44.44 -15.42 -3.40
C LYS A 14 -44.57 -14.78 -2.02
N SER A 15 -45.56 -15.21 -1.24
CA SER A 15 -45.79 -14.75 0.13
C SER A 15 -44.61 -15.08 1.05
N SER A 16 -44.08 -16.31 0.97
CA SER A 16 -42.90 -16.70 1.77
C SER A 16 -41.68 -15.80 1.51
N ARG A 17 -41.41 -15.46 0.25
CA ARG A 17 -40.30 -14.54 -0.09
C ARG A 17 -40.56 -13.13 0.44
N MET A 18 -41.79 -12.64 0.30
CA MET A 18 -42.19 -11.32 0.79
C MET A 18 -42.01 -11.22 2.31
N PHE A 19 -42.48 -12.22 3.06
CA PHE A 19 -42.34 -12.26 4.51
C PHE A 19 -40.89 -12.43 4.97
N LYS A 20 -40.10 -13.28 4.30
CA LYS A 20 -38.64 -13.36 4.56
C LYS A 20 -37.95 -12.02 4.37
N GLY A 21 -38.37 -11.24 3.38
CA GLY A 21 -37.88 -9.87 3.16
C GLY A 21 -38.20 -8.91 4.32
N LEU A 22 -39.38 -9.04 4.94
CA LEU A 22 -39.78 -8.22 6.09
C LEU A 22 -38.94 -8.49 7.34
N THR A 23 -38.44 -9.72 7.52
CA THR A 23 -37.59 -10.12 8.65
C THR A 23 -36.10 -10.09 8.33
N TYR A 24 -35.72 -9.82 7.08
CA TYR A 24 -34.33 -9.88 6.65
C TYR A 24 -33.53 -8.74 7.26
N THR A 25 -32.37 -9.09 7.81
CA THR A 25 -31.38 -8.15 8.27
C THR A 25 -29.99 -8.61 7.84
N ASN A 26 -29.13 -7.65 7.50
CA ASN A 26 -27.72 -7.91 7.22
C ASN A 26 -26.85 -7.83 8.49
N LEU A 27 -27.47 -7.90 9.68
CA LEU A 27 -26.75 -7.95 10.94
C LEU A 27 -26.05 -9.30 11.07
N VAL A 28 -24.75 -9.24 11.33
CA VAL A 28 -23.89 -10.42 11.52
C VAL A 28 -23.77 -10.75 13.00
N GLU A 29 -23.76 -12.05 13.31
CA GLU A 29 -23.51 -12.54 14.66
C GLU A 29 -22.07 -12.28 15.10
N LYS A 30 -21.86 -12.16 16.41
CA LYS A 30 -20.52 -12.04 16.97
C LYS A 30 -19.76 -13.36 16.79
N VAL A 31 -18.59 -13.29 16.17
CA VAL A 31 -17.71 -14.45 16.00
C VAL A 31 -17.10 -14.83 17.37
N PRO A 32 -17.11 -16.12 17.77
CA PRO A 32 -16.46 -16.58 18.99
C PRO A 32 -14.98 -16.19 19.06
N ARG A 33 -14.51 -15.79 20.25
CA ARG A 33 -13.13 -15.34 20.48
C ARG A 33 -12.07 -16.33 20.01
N GLU A 34 -12.32 -17.63 20.20
CA GLU A 34 -11.40 -18.68 19.77
C GLU A 34 -11.21 -18.72 18.25
N LYS A 35 -12.28 -18.50 17.47
CA LYS A 35 -12.20 -18.46 16.00
C LYS A 35 -11.44 -17.22 15.53
N ILE A 36 -11.69 -16.06 16.15
CA ILE A 36 -10.96 -14.82 15.86
C ILE A 36 -9.47 -14.98 16.15
N LYS A 37 -9.12 -15.59 17.29
CA LYS A 37 -7.73 -15.85 17.68
C LYS A 37 -7.04 -16.73 16.63
N ARG A 38 -7.63 -17.86 16.25
CA ARG A 38 -7.09 -18.75 15.20
C ARG A 38 -6.97 -18.07 13.83
N LEU A 39 -7.85 -17.13 13.52
CA LEU A 39 -7.87 -16.44 12.22
C LEU A 39 -6.72 -15.44 12.06
N TYR A 40 -6.35 -14.74 13.15
CA TYR A 40 -5.39 -13.63 13.10
C TYR A 40 -4.03 -13.92 13.77
N GLU A 41 -3.89 -15.03 14.48
CA GLU A 41 -2.60 -15.46 15.01
C GLU A 41 -1.59 -15.74 13.88
N SER A 42 -0.36 -15.24 14.05
CA SER A 42 0.79 -15.65 13.23
C SER A 42 1.30 -17.04 13.63
N GLU A 43 2.26 -17.59 12.87
CA GLU A 43 2.90 -18.89 13.13
C GLU A 43 3.43 -19.02 14.57
N ASN A 44 3.82 -17.91 15.19
CA ASN A 44 4.31 -17.85 16.58
C ASN A 44 3.23 -17.51 17.62
N LYS A 45 1.94 -17.66 17.28
CA LYS A 45 0.78 -17.31 18.14
C LYS A 45 0.77 -15.86 18.63
N LYS A 46 1.45 -14.96 17.89
CA LYS A 46 1.46 -13.52 18.15
C LYS A 46 0.55 -12.81 17.17
N LEU A 47 -0.14 -11.77 17.64
CA LEU A 47 -0.86 -10.85 16.77
C LEU A 47 0.13 -9.82 16.23
N ILE A 48 0.24 -9.74 14.90
CA ILE A 48 1.11 -8.79 14.22
C ILE A 48 0.23 -7.69 13.60
N PHE A 49 0.46 -6.46 14.04
CA PHE A 49 -0.23 -5.28 13.56
C PHE A 49 0.73 -4.35 12.83
N ASN A 50 0.20 -3.67 11.82
CA ASN A 50 0.81 -2.49 11.22
C ASN A 50 -0.24 -1.37 11.25
N VAL A 51 0.22 -0.12 11.05
CA VAL A 51 -0.66 1.06 11.12
C VAL A 51 -1.83 0.92 10.15
N SER A 52 -1.57 0.53 8.89
CA SER A 52 -2.61 0.38 7.87
C SER A 52 -3.67 -0.67 8.21
N ARG A 53 -3.33 -1.73 8.95
CA ARG A 53 -4.29 -2.73 9.46
C ARG A 53 -5.23 -2.12 10.49
N ILE A 54 -4.68 -1.33 11.42
CA ILE A 54 -5.45 -0.66 12.47
C ILE A 54 -6.37 0.40 11.86
N GLU A 55 -5.85 1.22 10.93
CA GLU A 55 -6.62 2.20 10.18
C GLU A 55 -7.79 1.55 9.42
N LYS A 56 -7.53 0.42 8.75
CA LYS A 56 -8.58 -0.33 8.03
C LYS A 56 -9.67 -0.83 8.96
N TYR A 57 -9.31 -1.34 10.13
CA TYR A 57 -10.28 -1.79 11.13
C TYR A 57 -11.11 -0.63 11.67
N ALA A 58 -10.46 0.49 12.01
CA ALA A 58 -11.12 1.70 12.49
C ALA A 58 -12.11 2.27 11.46
N GLN A 59 -11.76 2.21 10.18
CA GLN A 59 -12.65 2.60 9.08
C GLN A 59 -13.84 1.65 8.93
N CYS A 60 -13.59 0.33 8.89
CA CYS A 60 -14.63 -0.68 8.72
C CYS A 60 -14.15 -2.08 9.19
N PRO A 61 -14.68 -2.59 10.32
CA PRO A 61 -14.32 -3.92 10.83
C PRO A 61 -14.62 -5.06 9.84
N PHE A 62 -15.69 -4.94 9.06
CA PHE A 62 -16.04 -5.94 8.05
C PHE A 62 -15.04 -5.95 6.88
N SER A 63 -14.62 -4.77 6.40
CA SER A 63 -13.61 -4.68 5.35
C SER A 63 -12.25 -5.23 5.82
N TYR A 64 -11.88 -4.99 7.09
CA TYR A 64 -10.72 -5.62 7.72
C TYR A 64 -10.84 -7.14 7.73
N TYR A 65 -12.01 -7.69 8.08
CA TYR A 65 -12.26 -9.14 8.05
C TYR A 65 -12.11 -9.73 6.65
N VAL A 66 -12.69 -9.09 5.63
CA VAL A 66 -12.57 -9.55 4.23
C VAL A 66 -11.12 -9.54 3.76
N GLN A 67 -10.40 -8.44 4.01
CA GLN A 67 -9.04 -8.26 3.52
C GLN A 67 -7.99 -9.07 4.29
N TYR A 68 -8.07 -9.11 5.63
CA TYR A 68 -7.03 -9.72 6.48
C TYR A 68 -7.45 -11.05 7.11
N GLY A 69 -8.75 -11.27 7.30
CA GLY A 69 -9.30 -12.54 7.79
C GLY A 69 -9.46 -13.56 6.67
N LEU A 70 -10.35 -13.26 5.72
CA LEU A 70 -10.57 -14.11 4.53
C LEU A 70 -9.44 -14.05 3.51
N LYS A 71 -8.56 -13.05 3.63
CA LYS A 71 -7.45 -12.81 2.67
C LYS A 71 -7.95 -12.63 1.24
N ALA A 72 -9.14 -12.06 1.08
CA ALA A 72 -9.68 -11.73 -0.23
C ALA A 72 -8.76 -10.74 -0.94
N LYS A 73 -8.49 -10.98 -2.22
CA LYS A 73 -7.66 -10.12 -3.06
C LYS A 73 -8.43 -9.82 -4.34
N ASP A 74 -8.33 -8.58 -4.78
CA ASP A 74 -8.81 -8.22 -6.10
C ASP A 74 -8.03 -8.98 -7.17
N ARG A 75 -8.68 -9.17 -8.31
CA ARG A 75 -8.02 -9.76 -9.49
C ARG A 75 -6.86 -8.87 -9.89
N LYS A 76 -5.67 -9.45 -10.00
CA LYS A 76 -4.51 -8.73 -10.54
C LYS A 76 -4.78 -8.36 -12.00
N VAL A 77 -4.75 -7.07 -12.28
CA VAL A 77 -4.78 -6.51 -13.63
C VAL A 77 -3.35 -6.07 -13.97
N TYR A 78 -2.93 -6.25 -15.21
CA TYR A 78 -1.63 -5.77 -15.68
C TYR A 78 -1.70 -4.26 -15.94
N GLU A 79 -1.64 -3.48 -14.87
CA GLU A 79 -1.68 -2.03 -14.89
C GLU A 79 -0.68 -1.44 -13.90
N PHE A 80 -0.22 -0.22 -14.19
CA PHE A 80 0.62 0.52 -13.26
C PHE A 80 -0.27 1.39 -12.38
N SER A 81 -0.50 0.95 -11.15
CA SER A 81 -1.42 1.58 -10.22
C SER A 81 -0.77 2.74 -9.45
N ALA A 82 -1.58 3.56 -8.77
CA ALA A 82 -1.05 4.63 -7.93
C ALA A 82 -0.16 4.12 -6.77
N PRO A 83 -0.48 3.00 -6.08
CA PRO A 83 0.44 2.37 -5.12
C PRO A 83 1.79 1.94 -5.73
N ASP A 84 1.80 1.43 -6.96
CA ASP A 84 3.03 1.04 -7.64
C ASP A 84 3.91 2.26 -7.92
N LEU A 85 3.29 3.37 -8.33
CA LEU A 85 3.98 4.64 -8.47
C LEU A 85 4.59 5.10 -7.14
N GLY A 86 3.82 5.09 -6.05
CA GLY A 86 4.31 5.47 -4.74
C GLY A 86 5.54 4.65 -4.35
N SER A 87 5.43 3.34 -4.45
CA SER A 87 6.53 2.40 -4.17
C SER A 87 7.74 2.67 -5.07
N PHE A 88 7.53 2.90 -6.37
CA PHE A 88 8.59 3.24 -7.30
C PHE A 88 9.33 4.52 -6.90
N MET A 89 8.60 5.58 -6.57
CA MET A 89 9.18 6.86 -6.14
C MET A 89 9.97 6.72 -4.84
N HIS A 90 9.42 6.04 -3.83
CA HIS A 90 10.11 5.79 -2.57
C HIS A 90 11.42 5.04 -2.76
N ASN A 91 11.40 3.97 -3.56
CA ASN A 91 12.63 3.21 -3.85
C ASN A 91 13.70 4.07 -4.54
N VAL A 92 13.33 4.90 -5.52
CA VAL A 92 14.30 5.77 -6.19
C VAL A 92 14.85 6.84 -5.24
N LEU A 93 14.02 7.39 -4.34
CA LEU A 93 14.48 8.34 -3.32
C LEU A 93 15.40 7.68 -2.30
N ASP A 94 15.13 6.43 -1.94
CA ASP A 94 15.97 5.63 -1.06
C ASP A 94 17.33 5.37 -1.70
N ASP A 95 17.34 4.88 -2.95
CA ASP A 95 18.54 4.67 -3.74
C ASP A 95 19.33 5.97 -3.90
N PHE A 96 18.67 7.10 -4.18
CA PHE A 96 19.32 8.41 -4.31
C PHE A 96 20.02 8.84 -3.02
N THR A 97 19.35 8.68 -1.88
CA THR A 97 19.91 9.03 -0.57
C THR A 97 21.08 8.11 -0.21
N ASN A 98 20.98 6.83 -0.54
CA ASN A 98 22.07 5.86 -0.39
C ASN A 98 23.27 6.21 -1.28
N THR A 99 23.05 6.55 -2.56
CA THR A 99 24.12 6.99 -3.47
C THR A 99 24.87 8.22 -2.93
N ILE A 100 24.15 9.24 -2.45
CA ILE A 100 24.78 10.44 -1.88
C ILE A 100 25.65 10.09 -0.68
N ARG A 101 25.14 9.24 0.21
CA ARG A 101 25.87 8.82 1.42
C ARG A 101 27.11 8.00 1.05
N ASP A 102 26.96 7.02 0.17
CA ASP A 102 28.00 6.05 -0.17
C ASP A 102 29.12 6.72 -1.01
N GLU A 103 28.76 7.64 -1.90
CA GLU A 103 29.71 8.48 -2.66
C GLU A 103 30.21 9.70 -1.88
N ARG A 104 29.73 9.92 -0.65
CA ARG A 104 30.06 11.07 0.22
C ARG A 104 29.85 12.42 -0.47
N ILE A 105 28.80 12.54 -1.28
CA ILE A 105 28.44 13.78 -1.95
C ILE A 105 27.88 14.75 -0.91
N ALA A 106 28.42 15.96 -0.83
CA ALA A 106 27.83 16.98 0.03
C ALA A 106 26.51 17.48 -0.57
N TRP A 107 25.50 17.72 0.27
CA TRP A 107 24.21 18.27 -0.17
C TRP A 107 24.35 19.62 -0.89
N SER A 108 25.41 20.38 -0.61
CA SER A 108 25.76 21.63 -1.29
C SER A 108 26.13 21.45 -2.77
N ASP A 109 26.59 20.27 -3.15
CA ASP A 109 27.10 19.98 -4.50
C ASP A 109 26.00 19.46 -5.43
N LEU A 110 24.81 19.20 -4.87
CA LEU A 110 23.63 18.71 -5.57
C LEU A 110 22.87 19.84 -6.27
N ASN A 111 23.45 20.34 -7.35
CA ASN A 111 22.74 21.23 -8.26
C ASN A 111 21.71 20.46 -9.12
N LYS A 112 20.89 21.21 -9.88
CA LYS A 112 19.84 20.64 -10.74
C LYS A 112 20.35 19.58 -11.72
N GLU A 113 21.47 19.84 -12.39
CA GLU A 113 22.00 18.92 -13.40
C GLU A 113 22.57 17.66 -12.76
N ARG A 114 23.27 17.79 -11.62
CA ARG A 114 23.78 16.63 -10.86
C ARG A 114 22.63 15.77 -10.33
N CYS A 115 21.60 16.38 -9.75
CA CYS A 115 20.39 15.67 -9.32
C CYS A 115 19.73 14.92 -10.48
N LYS A 116 19.57 15.58 -11.63
CA LYS A 116 18.95 15.00 -12.82
C LYS A 116 19.75 13.81 -13.36
N LEU A 117 21.09 13.90 -13.38
CA LEU A 117 21.95 12.81 -13.82
C LEU A 117 21.78 11.58 -12.92
N ILE A 118 21.93 11.74 -11.60
CA ILE A 118 21.79 10.64 -10.64
C ILE A 118 20.39 10.02 -10.73
N VAL A 119 19.33 10.84 -10.75
CA VAL A 119 17.95 10.34 -10.84
C VAL A 119 17.71 9.57 -12.15
N ASN A 120 18.23 10.05 -13.28
CA ASN A 120 18.10 9.35 -14.54
C ASN A 120 18.78 7.98 -14.49
N GLU A 121 20.02 7.91 -14.02
CA GLU A 121 20.78 6.66 -13.87
C GLU A 121 20.07 5.66 -12.97
N LEU A 122 19.56 6.10 -11.82
CA LEU A 122 18.82 5.25 -10.88
C LEU A 122 17.51 4.72 -11.48
N VAL A 123 16.75 5.59 -12.14
CA VAL A 123 15.50 5.18 -12.79
C VAL A 123 15.79 4.20 -13.93
N ASP A 124 16.78 4.49 -14.79
CA ASP A 124 17.12 3.63 -15.92
C ASP A 124 17.59 2.25 -15.46
N LYS A 125 18.50 2.20 -14.48
CA LYS A 125 18.94 0.94 -13.85
C LYS A 125 17.76 0.14 -13.29
N ARG A 126 16.77 0.81 -12.69
CA ARG A 126 15.59 0.14 -12.13
C ARG A 126 14.65 -0.37 -13.22
N LEU A 127 14.51 0.36 -14.32
CA LEU A 127 13.72 -0.07 -15.48
C LEU A 127 14.36 -1.25 -16.21
N GLU A 128 15.69 -1.36 -16.21
CA GLU A 128 16.45 -2.48 -16.79
C GLU A 128 16.39 -3.75 -15.93
N ASN A 129 16.57 -3.61 -14.61
CA ASN A 129 16.56 -4.74 -13.67
C ASN A 129 15.18 -5.38 -13.50
N ASP A 130 14.12 -4.63 -13.77
CA ASP A 130 12.76 -5.12 -13.71
C ASP A 130 12.37 -5.68 -15.09
N SER A 131 12.72 -6.93 -15.34
CA SER A 131 12.50 -7.63 -16.62
C SER A 131 11.02 -7.72 -17.04
N ASN A 132 10.09 -7.36 -16.15
CA ASN A 132 8.65 -7.22 -16.39
C ASN A 132 8.15 -5.77 -16.20
N SER A 133 9.03 -4.77 -16.34
CA SER A 133 8.69 -3.37 -16.12
C SER A 133 7.59 -2.91 -17.08
N ILE A 134 6.37 -2.82 -16.55
CA ILE A 134 5.24 -2.21 -17.23
C ILE A 134 5.58 -0.80 -17.71
N LEU A 135 6.50 -0.11 -17.03
CA LEU A 135 6.99 1.21 -17.38
C LEU A 135 7.78 1.26 -18.70
N ASN A 136 8.34 0.15 -19.19
CA ASN A 136 9.02 0.07 -20.48
C ASN A 136 8.14 -0.58 -21.59
N SER A 137 6.95 -1.07 -21.24
CA SER A 137 6.14 -1.92 -22.13
C SER A 137 5.49 -1.19 -23.31
N THR A 138 5.14 0.09 -23.17
CA THR A 138 4.46 0.87 -24.22
C THR A 138 4.96 2.31 -24.27
N LYS A 139 4.71 3.03 -25.37
CA LYS A 139 5.05 4.47 -25.50
C LYS A 139 4.42 5.33 -24.39
N LYS A 140 3.19 5.00 -23.98
CA LYS A 140 2.50 5.67 -22.85
C LYS A 140 3.32 5.53 -21.56
N TYR A 141 3.78 4.32 -21.28
CA TYR A 141 4.51 4.02 -20.07
C TYR A 141 5.95 4.59 -20.08
N LYS A 142 6.61 4.60 -21.24
CA LYS A 142 7.89 5.32 -21.42
C LYS A 142 7.75 6.81 -21.11
N TYR A 143 6.68 7.44 -21.59
CA TYR A 143 6.37 8.83 -21.23
C TYR A 143 6.14 9.02 -19.72
N PHE A 144 5.49 8.04 -19.06
CA PHE A 144 5.34 8.08 -17.60
C PHE A 144 6.68 7.96 -16.87
N ALA A 145 7.59 7.09 -17.31
CA ALA A 145 8.94 7.00 -16.77
C ALA A 145 9.67 8.36 -16.86
N ASP A 146 9.63 9.01 -18.03
CA ASP A 146 10.21 10.36 -18.20
C ASP A 146 9.56 11.40 -17.30
N ARG A 147 8.23 11.34 -17.13
CA ARG A 147 7.51 12.21 -16.20
C ARG A 147 7.96 11.96 -14.75
N PHE A 148 8.17 10.70 -14.35
CA PHE A 148 8.63 10.35 -13.01
C PHE A 148 10.06 10.83 -12.77
N LYS A 149 10.98 10.66 -13.72
CA LYS A 149 12.33 11.24 -13.66
C LYS A 149 12.28 12.74 -13.34
N ARG A 150 11.42 13.50 -14.04
CA ARG A 150 11.23 14.95 -13.80
C ARG A 150 10.68 15.25 -12.40
N THR A 151 9.68 14.49 -11.95
CA THR A 151 9.06 14.69 -10.62
C THR A 151 10.04 14.35 -9.49
N ILE A 152 10.77 13.25 -9.60
CA ILE A 152 11.78 12.84 -8.62
C ILE A 152 12.91 13.87 -8.58
N THR A 153 13.41 14.29 -9.75
CA THR A 153 14.46 15.33 -9.85
C THR A 153 14.05 16.59 -9.09
N LYS A 154 12.81 17.07 -9.27
CA LYS A 154 12.32 18.24 -8.52
C LYS A 154 12.25 17.97 -7.01
N SER A 155 11.82 16.78 -6.61
CA SER A 155 11.70 16.40 -5.20
C SER A 155 13.08 16.37 -4.53
N VAL A 156 14.07 15.72 -5.14
CA VAL A 156 15.43 15.66 -4.59
C VAL A 156 16.13 17.02 -4.59
N MET A 157 15.84 17.90 -5.55
CA MET A 157 16.33 19.27 -5.52
C MET A 157 15.76 20.04 -4.31
N VAL A 158 14.46 19.92 -4.05
CA VAL A 158 13.83 20.55 -2.88
C VAL A 158 14.42 19.99 -1.59
N ILE A 159 14.62 18.68 -1.51
CA ILE A 159 15.27 18.03 -0.35
C ILE A 159 16.69 18.58 -0.18
N SER A 160 17.48 18.68 -1.26
CA SER A 160 18.86 19.19 -1.20
C SER A 160 18.91 20.64 -0.70
N GLU A 161 17.98 21.48 -1.15
CA GLU A 161 17.82 22.85 -0.66
C GLU A 161 17.43 22.92 0.82
N GLN A 162 16.54 22.03 1.26
CA GLN A 162 16.15 21.94 2.68
C GLN A 162 17.31 21.48 3.55
N MET A 163 18.09 20.48 3.10
CA MET A 163 19.26 20.00 3.84
C MET A 163 20.36 21.06 3.92
N ARG A 164 20.59 21.80 2.84
CA ARG A 164 21.56 22.91 2.83
C ARG A 164 21.22 24.03 3.81
N LYS A 165 19.93 24.31 4.02
CA LYS A 165 19.46 25.34 4.95
C LYS A 165 19.19 24.81 6.36
N GLY A 166 19.14 23.50 6.51
CA GLY A 166 18.86 22.80 7.75
C GLY A 166 20.12 22.51 8.56
N LYS A 167 19.92 22.03 9.78
CA LYS A 167 20.97 21.44 10.63
C LYS A 167 20.79 19.94 10.82
N PHE A 168 19.84 19.36 10.10
CA PHE A 168 19.49 17.94 10.20
C PHE A 168 20.37 17.12 9.25
N GLU A 169 20.84 15.98 9.73
CA GLU A 169 21.55 14.98 8.93
C GLU A 169 20.69 13.73 8.77
N VAL A 170 20.77 13.06 7.62
CA VAL A 170 20.05 11.80 7.41
C VAL A 170 20.76 10.70 8.19
N PHE A 171 20.15 10.27 9.30
CA PHE A 171 20.62 9.09 10.02
C PHE A 171 20.33 7.80 9.24
N LYS A 172 19.07 7.59 8.85
CA LYS A 172 18.62 6.43 8.07
C LYS A 172 17.33 6.77 7.32
N ASN A 173 17.18 6.20 6.14
CA ASN A 173 16.04 6.23 5.23
C ASN A 173 15.30 4.89 5.29
N GLU A 174 13.98 4.91 5.00
CA GLU A 174 13.10 3.73 4.99
C GLU A 174 13.30 2.79 6.20
N PHE A 175 13.46 3.37 7.39
CA PHE A 175 13.74 2.64 8.63
C PHE A 175 12.58 1.71 9.01
N ALA A 176 12.83 0.40 9.03
CA ALA A 176 11.82 -0.56 9.44
C ALA A 176 11.71 -0.65 10.96
N PHE A 177 10.48 -0.60 11.48
CA PHE A 177 10.19 -0.77 12.91
C PHE A 177 9.44 -2.09 13.19
N GLY A 178 9.56 -2.60 14.42
CA GLY A 178 8.82 -3.77 14.92
C GLY A 178 9.43 -5.14 14.59
N GLY A 179 10.34 -5.22 13.62
CA GLY A 179 11.05 -6.46 13.27
C GLY A 179 12.39 -6.68 14.00
N PHE A 180 12.83 -5.72 14.82
CA PHE A 180 14.17 -5.66 15.45
C PHE A 180 15.37 -5.83 14.49
N LYS A 181 15.15 -5.82 13.16
CA LYS A 181 16.22 -5.95 12.15
C LYS A 181 17.03 -4.67 11.98
N ASP A 182 16.39 -3.51 12.13
CA ASP A 182 16.97 -2.24 11.70
C ASP A 182 17.37 -1.30 12.84
N GLY A 183 17.08 -1.64 14.10
CA GLY A 183 17.57 -0.92 15.29
C GLY A 183 16.87 -1.28 16.60
N GLU A 184 17.54 -1.03 17.71
CA GLU A 184 16.93 -0.99 19.04
C GLU A 184 15.98 0.23 19.16
N PRO A 185 14.99 0.20 20.06
CA PRO A 185 14.16 1.38 20.34
C PRO A 185 15.04 2.58 20.68
N ILE A 186 14.72 3.75 20.11
CA ILE A 186 15.37 5.01 20.47
C ILE A 186 15.14 5.21 21.98
N LYS A 187 16.23 5.29 22.75
CA LYS A 187 16.21 5.55 24.19
C LYS A 187 15.80 6.99 24.50
#